data_AF-A0A674CEC4-F1
#
_entry.id   AF-A0A674CEC4-F1
#
_cell.length_a   1.000
_cell.length_b   1.000
_cell.length_c   1.000
_cell.angle_alpha   90.00
_cell.angle_beta   90.00
_cell.angle_gamma   90.00
#
_symmetry.space_group_name_H-M   'P 1'
#
loop_
_entity.id
_entity.type
_entity.pdbx_description
1 polymer ?
#
loop_
_entity_poly.entity_id
_entity_poly.type
_entity_poly.pdbx_seq_one_letter_code
_entity_poly.pdbx_strand_id
1 'polypeptide(L)'
;MNNQQIDYYDSVSKKKIPKQDWMREKLPADYWEKGTQSRKSKEQWFKVNVNILMERMRHNNTDVHILQWKHGCEIDQQSDGTLKFIKVVRTT
;
A
#
# COMPACT_ATOMS: atom_id res chain seq x y z
N MET A 1 8.61 -6.91 -2.60
CA MET A 1 9.71 -6.73 -3.56
C MET A 1 10.10 -8.12 -4.04
N ASN A 2 10.14 -8.34 -5.36
CA ASN A 2 10.46 -9.64 -5.96
C ASN A 2 9.63 -10.81 -5.37
N ASN A 3 8.30 -10.67 -5.40
CA ASN A 3 7.33 -11.62 -4.83
C ASN A 3 7.39 -11.85 -3.31
N GLN A 4 8.17 -11.06 -2.57
CA GLN A 4 8.20 -11.11 -1.11
C GLN A 4 7.49 -9.91 -0.49
N GLN A 5 6.80 -10.14 0.62
CA GLN A 5 6.19 -9.07 1.42
C GLN A 5 7.29 -8.28 2.14
N ILE A 6 7.27 -6.95 2.03
CA ILE A 6 8.28 -6.08 2.67
C ILE A 6 7.75 -5.36 3.90
N ASP A 7 6.47 -5.01 3.91
CA ASP A 7 5.78 -4.43 5.04
C ASP A 7 4.33 -4.93 5.13
N TYR A 8 3.69 -4.61 6.25
CA TYR A 8 2.30 -4.94 6.51
C TYR A 8 1.60 -3.83 7.30
N TYR A 9 0.32 -3.62 7.04
CA TYR A 9 -0.56 -2.74 7.80
C TYR A 9 -1.99 -3.31 7.75
N ASP A 10 -2.70 -3.26 8.86
CA ASP A 10 -4.11 -3.62 8.97
C ASP A 10 -4.87 -2.63 9.86
N SER A 11 -6.21 -2.69 9.82
CA SER A 11 -7.08 -1.77 10.55
C SER A 11 -7.25 -2.08 12.05
N VAL A 12 -6.74 -3.23 12.51
CA VAL A 12 -6.78 -3.67 13.92
C VAL A 12 -5.53 -3.14 14.64
N SER A 13 -4.35 -3.50 14.16
CA SER A 13 -3.06 -3.07 14.69
C SER A 13 -2.76 -1.61 14.39
N LYS A 14 -3.27 -1.08 13.27
CA LYS A 14 -3.07 0.29 12.78
C LYS A 14 -1.60 0.72 12.84
N LYS A 15 -0.70 -0.20 12.54
CA LYS A 15 0.76 0.01 12.57
C LYS A 15 1.40 -0.56 11.32
N LYS A 16 2.33 0.20 10.73
CA LYS A 16 3.15 -0.28 9.61
C LYS A 16 4.30 -1.12 10.19
N ILE A 17 4.35 -2.41 9.85
CA ILE A 17 5.27 -3.39 10.43
C ILE A 17 6.26 -3.88 9.35
N PRO A 18 7.59 -3.85 9.59
CA PRO A 18 8.57 -4.48 8.70
C PRO A 18 8.37 -5.99 8.64
N LYS A 19 8.52 -6.55 7.44
CA LYS A 19 8.52 -8.01 7.23
C LYS A 19 9.86 -8.58 6.79
N GLN A 20 10.87 -7.73 6.62
CA GLN A 20 12.22 -8.11 6.22
C GLN A 20 13.24 -7.58 7.23
N ASP A 21 14.26 -8.38 7.56
CA ASP A 21 15.25 -8.03 8.58
C ASP A 21 16.09 -6.82 8.17
N TRP A 22 16.52 -6.77 6.91
CA TRP A 22 17.27 -5.64 6.36
C TRP A 22 16.50 -4.32 6.49
N MET A 23 15.17 -4.33 6.41
CA MET A 23 14.36 -3.12 6.59
C MET A 23 14.34 -2.66 8.05
N ARG A 24 14.36 -3.61 8.99
CA ARG A 24 14.40 -3.31 10.43
C ARG A 24 15.76 -2.73 10.83
N GLU A 25 16.83 -3.25 10.25
CA GLU A 25 18.21 -2.84 10.55
C GLU A 25 18.62 -1.54 9.86
N LYS A 26 18.15 -1.30 8.63
CA LYS A 26 18.62 -0.19 7.80
C LYS A 26 17.73 1.05 7.85
N LEU A 27 16.44 0.91 8.18
CA LEU A 27 15.50 2.03 8.15
C LEU A 27 15.28 2.61 9.56
N PRO A 28 15.36 3.94 9.73
CA PRO A 28 15.21 4.57 11.03
C PRO A 28 13.76 4.49 11.56
N ALA A 29 13.59 4.69 12.86
CA ALA A 29 12.29 4.61 13.51
C ALA A 29 11.27 5.61 12.93
N ASP A 30 11.71 6.81 12.54
CA ASP A 30 10.85 7.86 11.98
C ASP A 30 10.26 7.47 10.61
N TYR A 31 10.97 6.65 9.81
CA TYR A 31 10.44 6.08 8.57
C TYR A 31 9.17 5.25 8.84
N TRP A 32 9.18 4.45 9.91
CA TRP A 32 8.05 3.59 10.30
C TRP A 32 6.90 4.39 10.91
N GLU A 33 7.21 5.42 11.68
CA GLU A 33 6.22 6.32 12.26
C GLU A 33 5.50 7.12 11.19
N LYS A 34 6.24 7.82 10.31
CA LYS A 34 5.69 8.54 9.15
C LYS A 34 4.90 7.60 8.24
N GLY A 35 5.42 6.40 8.01
CA GLY A 35 4.74 5.36 7.24
C GLY A 35 3.41 4.94 7.88
N THR A 36 3.38 4.78 9.21
CA THR A 36 2.17 4.45 9.97
C THR A 36 1.14 5.57 9.88
N GLN A 37 1.54 6.83 10.06
CA GLN A 37 0.64 7.97 9.92
C GLN A 37 0.07 8.06 8.50
N SER A 38 0.89 7.87 7.48
CA SER A 38 0.46 7.81 6.08
C SER A 38 -0.60 6.72 5.85
N ARG A 39 -0.41 5.50 6.39
CA ARG A 39 -1.40 4.41 6.27
C ARG A 39 -2.71 4.73 6.99
N LYS A 40 -2.65 5.32 8.20
CA LYS A 40 -3.84 5.76 8.94
C LYS A 40 -4.64 6.81 8.16
N SER A 41 -3.97 7.81 7.59
CA SER A 41 -4.64 8.83 6.76
C SER A 41 -5.29 8.22 5.52
N LYS A 42 -4.63 7.25 4.87
CA LYS A 42 -5.18 6.53 3.71
C LYS A 42 -6.38 5.65 4.10
N GLU A 43 -6.33 4.96 5.23
CA GLU A 43 -7.46 4.17 5.77
C GLU A 43 -8.69 5.06 5.98
N GLN A 44 -8.51 6.22 6.63
CA GLN A 44 -9.62 7.16 6.85
C GLN A 44 -10.17 7.70 5.53
N TRP A 45 -9.29 8.02 4.58
CA TRP A 45 -9.71 8.46 3.25
C TRP A 45 -10.57 7.40 2.55
N PHE A 46 -10.18 6.12 2.58
CA PHE A 46 -10.97 5.04 2.00
C PHE A 46 -12.32 4.85 2.71
N LYS A 47 -12.36 4.90 4.05
CA LYS A 47 -13.61 4.78 4.82
C LYS A 47 -14.67 5.80 4.40
N VAL A 48 -14.26 7.04 4.11
CA VAL A 48 -15.17 8.09 3.65
C VAL A 48 -15.51 7.93 2.17
N ASN A 49 -14.51 7.71 1.32
CA ASN A 49 -14.71 7.74 -0.13
C ASN A 49 -15.38 6.48 -0.69
N VAL A 50 -15.26 5.33 -0.03
CA VAL A 50 -15.97 4.11 -0.47
C VAL A 50 -17.48 4.32 -0.40
N ASN A 51 -18.00 4.93 0.68
CA ASN A 51 -19.43 5.20 0.80
C ASN A 51 -19.93 6.16 -0.30
N ILE A 52 -19.18 7.23 -0.56
CA ILE A 52 -19.48 8.19 -1.63
C ILE A 52 -19.46 7.50 -3.01
N LEU A 53 -18.48 6.62 -3.24
CA LEU A 53 -18.37 5.87 -4.49
C LEU A 53 -19.56 4.93 -4.67
N MET A 54 -19.94 4.18 -3.63
CA MET A 54 -21.09 3.27 -3.68
C MET A 54 -22.39 4.02 -3.99
N GLU A 55 -22.61 5.17 -3.35
CA GLU A 55 -23.78 6.02 -3.61
C GLU A 55 -23.82 6.50 -5.07
N ARG A 56 -22.71 7.01 -5.60
CA ARG A 56 -22.61 7.47 -7.00
C ARG A 56 -22.83 6.36 -8.02
N MET A 57 -22.36 5.16 -7.70
CA MET A 57 -22.53 3.96 -8.54
C MET A 57 -23.89 3.28 -8.33
N ARG A 58 -24.76 3.82 -7.46
CA ARG A 58 -26.08 3.26 -7.11
C ARG A 58 -26.00 1.82 -6.59
N HIS A 59 -24.95 1.50 -5.84
CA HIS A 59 -24.82 0.23 -5.15
C HIS A 59 -25.78 0.16 -3.95
N ASN A 60 -26.20 -1.05 -3.58
CA ASN A 60 -26.97 -1.26 -2.35
C ASN A 60 -26.06 -1.22 -1.12
N ASN A 61 -26.65 -0.99 0.06
CA ASN A 61 -25.93 -0.95 1.34
C ASN A 61 -26.02 -2.27 2.13
N THR A 62 -26.69 -3.28 1.58
CA THR A 62 -26.93 -4.57 2.25
C THR A 62 -25.90 -5.63 1.88
N ASP A 63 -25.34 -5.54 0.67
CA ASP A 63 -24.38 -6.51 0.17
C ASP A 63 -22.95 -6.14 0.54
N VAL A 64 -22.07 -7.13 0.49
CA VAL A 64 -20.63 -6.91 0.72
C VAL A 64 -19.98 -6.40 -0.57
N HIS A 65 -19.41 -5.20 -0.48
CA HIS A 65 -18.62 -4.59 -1.56
C HIS A 65 -17.13 -4.67 -1.24
N ILE A 66 -16.31 -5.04 -2.23
CA ILE A 66 -14.86 -5.17 -2.07
C ILE A 66 -14.18 -4.20 -3.03
N LEU A 67 -13.37 -3.28 -2.48
CA LEU A 67 -12.49 -2.41 -3.26
C LEU A 67 -11.04 -2.88 -3.11
N GLN A 68 -10.40 -3.23 -4.22
CA GLN A 68 -8.98 -3.60 -4.27
C GLN A 68 -8.19 -2.55 -5.02
N TRP A 69 -7.02 -2.17 -4.47
CA TRP A 69 -6.13 -1.18 -5.08
C TRP A 69 -4.71 -1.74 -5.14
N LYS A 70 -4.16 -1.84 -6.35
CA LYS A 70 -2.74 -2.15 -6.58
C LYS A 70 -2.09 -0.95 -7.23
N HIS A 71 -0.97 -0.51 -6.69
CA HIS A 71 -0.11 0.48 -7.32
C HIS A 71 1.36 0.16 -7.05
N GLY A 72 2.24 0.54 -7.97
CA GLY A 72 3.68 0.35 -7.84
C GLY A 72 4.41 0.67 -9.14
N CYS A 73 5.67 0.24 -9.22
CA CYS A 73 6.48 0.31 -10.41
C CYS A 73 7.23 -1.02 -10.60
N GLU A 74 7.56 -1.29 -11.85
CA GLU A 74 8.47 -2.35 -12.23
C GLU A 74 9.80 -1.71 -12.62
N ILE A 75 10.87 -2.24 -12.04
CA ILE A 75 12.26 -1.80 -12.26
C ILE A 75 13.09 -3.03 -12.58
N ASP A 76 14.06 -2.86 -13.47
CA ASP A 76 15.00 -3.91 -13.87
C ASP A 76 16.42 -3.53 -13.47
N GLN A 77 17.20 -4.50 -13.00
CA GLN A 77 18.59 -4.29 -12.62
C GLN A 77 19.48 -4.66 -13.81
N GLN A 78 20.19 -3.67 -14.35
CA GLN A 78 21.10 -3.87 -15.47
C GLN A 78 22.38 -4.60 -15.02
N SER A 79 23.15 -5.08 -16.00
CA SER A 79 24.42 -5.80 -15.77
C SER A 79 25.48 -4.96 -15.06
N ASP A 80 25.44 -3.63 -15.20
CA ASP A 80 26.31 -2.67 -14.51
C ASP A 80 25.85 -2.30 -13.10
N GLY A 81 24.75 -2.91 -12.61
CA GLY A 81 24.16 -2.65 -11.30
C GLY A 81 23.22 -1.45 -11.25
N THR A 82 23.01 -0.73 -12.35
CA THR A 82 22.06 0.38 -12.41
C THR A 82 20.61 -0.12 -12.44
N LEU A 83 19.67 0.70 -11.94
CA LEU A 83 18.24 0.41 -11.97
C LEU A 83 17.57 1.16 -13.11
N LYS A 84 16.87 0.42 -13.98
CA LYS A 84 16.10 0.96 -15.10
C LYS A 84 14.61 0.88 -14.78
N PHE A 85 13.91 2.01 -14.88
CA PHE A 85 12.45 2.02 -14.80
C PHE A 85 11.84 1.34 -16.03
N ILE A 86 10.87 0.44 -15.80
CA ILE A 86 10.15 -0.25 -16.87
C ILE A 86 8.76 0.33 -17.05
N LYS A 87 7.91 0.27 -16.02
CA LYS A 87 6.52 0.76 -16.10
C LYS A 87 5.89 1.00 -14.72
N VAL A 88 4.82 1.78 -14.72
CA VAL A 88 3.90 1.88 -13.58
C VAL A 88 2.99 0.66 -13.57
N VAL A 89 2.78 0.08 -12.39
CA VAL A 89 1.79 -0.95 -12.15
C VAL A 89 0.61 -0.29 -11.44
N ARG A 90 -0.59 -0.38 -12.00
CA ARG A 90 -1.83 0.05 -11.36
C ARG A 90 -2.96 -0.89 -11.77
N THR A 91 -3.87 -1.19 -10.86
CA THR A 91 -5.15 -1.83 -11.24
C THR A 91 -6.13 -0.71 -11.63
N THR A 92 -6.70 -0.80 -12.83
CA THR A 92 -7.87 -0.04 -13.29
C THR A 92 -9.14 -0.75 -12.88
#